data_AF-A0A1T5LIY5-F1
#
_entry.id   AF-A0A1T5LIY5-F1
#
_cell.length_a   1.000
_cell.length_b   1.000
_cell.length_c   1.000
_cell.angle_alpha   90.00
_cell.angle_beta   90.00
_cell.angle_gamma   90.00
#
_symmetry.space_group_name_H-M   'P 1'
#
loop_
_entity.id
_entity.type
_entity.pdbx_description
1 polymer ?
#
loop_
_entity_poly.entity_id
_entity_poly.type
_entity_poly.pdbx_seq_one_letter_code
_entity_poly.pdbx_strand_id
1 'polypeptide(L)'
;MVAVGLVLAGVAAALHVFIFWLESVAWTTPRARATFGTTEQEAAATRELAFNQGFYNLFLAVVTAVGIVLVAAGTTGAGAALVLAGTGSMLAAALVLFLSSPGKRGAAIKQGAVPLLAVVALVAGLAL
;
A
#
# COMPACT_ATOMS: atom_id res chain seq x y z
N MET A 1 -19.32 8.52 5.95
CA MET A 1 -17.88 8.16 6.06
C MET A 1 -17.28 7.60 4.77
N VAL A 2 -18.08 7.15 3.78
CA VAL A 2 -17.57 6.60 2.50
C VAL A 2 -16.57 7.52 1.79
N ALA A 3 -16.92 8.79 1.56
CA ALA A 3 -16.02 9.73 0.87
C ALA A 3 -14.66 9.89 1.58
N VAL A 4 -14.66 9.94 2.92
CA VAL A 4 -13.43 9.97 3.72
C VAL A 4 -12.61 8.68 3.52
N GLY A 5 -13.27 7.52 3.55
CA GLY A 5 -12.65 6.23 3.26
C GLY A 5 -12.01 6.17 1.87
N LEU A 6 -12.69 6.70 0.84
CA LEU A 6 -12.15 6.75 -0.53
C LEU A 6 -10.94 7.69 -0.65
N VAL A 7 -10.97 8.85 -0.01
CA VAL A 7 -9.82 9.79 0.00
C VAL A 7 -8.62 9.12 0.68
N LEU A 8 -8.82 8.50 1.85
CA LEU A 8 -7.76 7.78 2.55
C LEU A 8 -7.23 6.60 1.72
N ALA A 9 -8.11 5.85 1.04
CA ALA A 9 -7.71 4.79 0.13
C ALA A 9 -6.88 5.31 -1.05
N GLY A 10 -7.22 6.48 -1.60
CA GLY A 10 -6.43 7.15 -2.63
C GLY A 10 -5.03 7.55 -2.14
N VAL A 11 -4.93 8.08 -0.91
CA VAL A 11 -3.64 8.39 -0.28
C VAL A 11 -2.82 7.11 -0.05
N ALA A 12 -3.46 6.02 0.40
CA ALA A 12 -2.79 4.72 0.54
C ALA A 12 -2.27 4.18 -0.80
N ALA A 13 -3.07 4.26 -1.87
CA ALA A 13 -2.66 3.87 -3.21
C ALA A 13 -1.48 4.71 -3.71
N ALA A 14 -1.52 6.03 -3.52
CA ALA A 14 -0.41 6.92 -3.89
C ALA A 14 0.89 6.59 -3.14
N LEU A 15 0.80 6.26 -1.85
CA LEU A 15 1.96 5.79 -1.07
C LEU A 15 2.53 4.49 -1.66
N HIS A 16 1.69 3.55 -2.09
CA HIS A 16 2.15 2.29 -2.66
C HIS A 16 2.71 2.44 -4.07
N VAL A 17 2.25 3.44 -4.86
CA VAL A 17 2.92 3.84 -6.10
C VAL A 17 4.32 4.42 -5.82
N PHE A 18 4.48 5.20 -4.76
CA PHE A 18 5.79 5.69 -4.33
C PHE A 18 6.72 4.54 -3.88
N ILE A 19 6.19 3.55 -3.15
CA ILE A 19 6.94 2.34 -2.76
C ILE A 19 7.34 1.53 -4.00
N PHE A 20 6.42 1.32 -4.95
CA PHE A 20 6.71 0.73 -6.25
C PHE A 20 7.90 1.42 -6.95
N TRP A 21 7.88 2.76 -7.03
CA TRP A 21 8.98 3.49 -7.64
C TRP A 21 10.31 3.23 -6.92
N LEU A 22 10.30 3.21 -5.58
CA LEU A 22 11.51 2.89 -4.82
C LEU A 22 12.01 1.46 -5.08
N GLU A 23 11.11 0.47 -5.14
CA GLU A 23 11.44 -0.95 -5.25
C GLU A 23 11.77 -1.40 -6.68
N SER A 24 11.12 -0.83 -7.70
CA SER A 24 11.30 -1.24 -9.10
C SER A 24 12.23 -0.33 -9.90
N VAL A 25 12.34 0.95 -9.55
CA VAL A 25 13.14 1.93 -10.30
C VAL A 25 14.37 2.38 -9.51
N ALA A 26 14.18 2.79 -8.26
CA ALA A 26 15.23 3.43 -7.49
C ALA A 26 15.99 2.49 -6.52
N TRP A 27 15.74 1.18 -6.56
CA TRP A 27 16.15 0.24 -5.49
C TRP A 27 17.64 0.29 -5.13
N THR A 28 18.51 0.35 -6.13
CA THR A 28 19.97 0.36 -5.92
C THR A 28 20.51 1.76 -5.63
N THR A 29 19.68 2.81 -5.59
CA THR A 29 20.13 4.18 -5.32
C THR A 29 20.37 4.44 -3.83
N PRO A 30 21.22 5.42 -3.45
CA PRO A 30 21.45 5.76 -2.04
C PRO A 30 20.18 6.10 -1.27
N ARG A 31 19.19 6.72 -1.94
CA ARG A 31 17.91 7.10 -1.33
C ARG A 31 17.08 5.88 -0.94
N ALA A 32 16.94 4.90 -1.84
CA ALA A 32 16.22 3.67 -1.52
C ALA A 32 16.95 2.89 -0.43
N ARG A 33 18.28 2.76 -0.51
CA ARG A 33 19.08 2.12 0.53
C ARG A 33 18.90 2.75 1.91
N ALA A 34 18.89 4.08 2.01
CA ALA A 34 18.61 4.78 3.27
C ALA A 34 17.18 4.55 3.78
N THR A 35 16.21 4.36 2.87
CA THR A 35 14.81 4.10 3.23
C THR A 35 14.60 2.68 3.75
N PHE A 36 15.22 1.68 3.09
CA PHE A 36 15.06 0.26 3.39
C PHE A 36 16.13 -0.29 4.35
N GLY A 37 17.16 0.49 4.67
CA GLY A 37 18.24 0.12 5.57
C GLY A 37 19.17 -0.95 5.00
N THR A 38 19.40 -0.93 3.69
CA THR A 38 20.23 -1.94 2.99
C THR A 38 21.61 -1.38 2.64
N THR A 39 22.62 -2.23 2.67
CA THR A 39 23.93 -1.95 2.07
C THR A 39 23.86 -1.97 0.54
N GLU A 40 24.91 -1.50 -0.13
CA GLU A 40 25.00 -1.56 -1.59
C GLU A 40 24.99 -2.99 -2.12
N GLN A 41 25.72 -3.89 -1.47
CA GLN A 41 25.78 -5.31 -1.84
C GLN A 41 24.41 -5.99 -1.67
N GLU A 42 23.71 -5.75 -0.56
CA GLU A 42 22.36 -6.29 -0.33
C GLU A 42 21.36 -5.78 -1.36
N ALA A 43 21.39 -4.47 -1.67
CA ALA A 43 20.50 -3.88 -2.67
C ALA A 43 20.76 -4.46 -4.06
N ALA A 44 22.02 -4.67 -4.44
CA ALA A 44 22.36 -5.33 -5.70
C ALA A 44 21.87 -6.79 -5.73
N ALA A 45 22.11 -7.54 -4.65
CA ALA A 45 21.73 -8.96 -4.55
C ALA A 45 20.21 -9.19 -4.55
N THR A 46 19.42 -8.23 -4.08
CA THR A 46 17.95 -8.35 -3.96
C THR A 46 17.19 -7.58 -5.04
N ARG A 47 17.86 -7.04 -6.06
CA ARG A 47 17.26 -6.17 -7.08
C ARG A 47 16.05 -6.80 -7.78
N GLU A 48 16.15 -8.06 -8.18
CA GLU A 48 15.04 -8.73 -8.88
C GLU A 48 13.85 -9.01 -7.96
N LEU A 49 14.13 -9.38 -6.70
CA LEU A 49 13.10 -9.58 -5.69
C LEU A 49 12.35 -8.27 -5.40
N ALA A 50 13.09 -7.18 -5.20
CA ALA A 50 12.51 -5.85 -4.99
C ALA A 50 11.72 -5.39 -6.20
N PHE A 51 12.23 -5.62 -7.41
CA PHE A 51 11.52 -5.27 -8.64
C PHE A 51 10.13 -5.92 -8.69
N ASN A 52 10.05 -7.22 -8.43
CA ASN A 52 8.78 -7.95 -8.41
C ASN A 52 7.86 -7.48 -7.27
N GLN A 53 8.45 -7.19 -6.10
CA GLN A 53 7.71 -6.65 -4.95
C GLN A 53 7.07 -5.29 -5.25
N GLY A 54 7.78 -4.43 -5.96
CA GLY A 54 7.25 -3.15 -6.41
C GLY A 54 6.02 -3.33 -7.30
N PHE A 55 6.01 -4.31 -8.20
CA PHE A 55 4.83 -4.57 -9.04
C PHE A 55 3.63 -5.10 -8.24
N TYR A 56 3.85 -5.90 -7.20
CA TYR A 56 2.75 -6.25 -6.28
C TYR A 56 2.17 -4.99 -5.62
N ASN A 57 3.02 -4.07 -5.14
CA ASN A 57 2.58 -2.79 -4.59
C ASN A 57 1.81 -1.94 -5.60
N LEU A 58 2.27 -1.88 -6.86
CA LEU A 58 1.58 -1.19 -7.94
C LEU A 58 0.19 -1.77 -8.20
N PHE A 59 0.06 -3.10 -8.28
CA PHE A 59 -1.23 -3.72 -8.56
C PHE A 59 -2.23 -3.55 -7.42
N LEU A 60 -1.77 -3.53 -6.16
CA LEU A 60 -2.62 -3.15 -5.03
C LEU A 60 -3.14 -1.71 -5.20
N ALA A 61 -2.27 -0.77 -5.59
CA ALA A 61 -2.68 0.61 -5.85
C ALA A 61 -3.68 0.72 -7.02
N VAL A 62 -3.47 -0.02 -8.11
CA VAL A 62 -4.37 -0.07 -9.27
C VAL A 62 -5.74 -0.62 -8.87
N VAL A 63 -5.80 -1.75 -8.16
CA VAL A 63 -7.06 -2.33 -7.68
C VAL A 63 -7.82 -1.34 -6.79
N THR A 64 -7.13 -0.67 -5.86
CA THR A 64 -7.75 0.37 -5.03
C THR A 64 -8.27 1.54 -5.87
N ALA A 65 -7.51 2.02 -6.85
CA ALA A 65 -7.92 3.14 -7.71
C ALA A 65 -9.15 2.78 -8.57
N VAL A 66 -9.18 1.58 -9.16
CA VAL A 66 -10.35 1.08 -9.90
C VAL A 66 -11.56 1.00 -8.97
N GLY A 67 -11.39 0.50 -7.75
CA GLY A 67 -12.44 0.48 -6.75
C GLY A 67 -13.03 1.86 -6.46
N ILE A 68 -12.18 2.88 -6.27
CA ILE A 68 -12.60 4.27 -6.04
C ILE A 68 -13.43 4.78 -7.23
N VAL A 69 -12.98 4.56 -8.46
CA VAL A 69 -13.70 4.97 -9.68
C VAL A 69 -15.07 4.29 -9.77
N LEU A 70 -15.16 3.00 -9.46
CA LEU A 70 -16.44 2.28 -9.47
C LEU A 70 -17.42 2.79 -8.43
N VAL A 71 -16.96 3.15 -7.22
CA VAL A 71 -17.83 3.79 -6.21
C VAL A 71 -18.31 5.15 -6.73
N ALA A 72 -17.42 5.97 -7.29
CA ALA A 72 -17.77 7.27 -7.86
C ALA A 72 -18.75 7.16 -9.05
N ALA A 73 -18.69 6.07 -9.82
CA ALA A 73 -19.61 5.76 -10.91
C ALA A 73 -20.93 5.10 -10.46
N GLY A 74 -21.18 4.98 -9.15
CA GLY A 74 -22.42 4.41 -8.60
C GLY A 74 -22.45 2.87 -8.52
N THR A 75 -21.36 2.18 -8.87
CA THR A 75 -21.23 0.72 -8.72
C THR A 75 -20.65 0.38 -7.34
N THR A 76 -21.33 0.82 -6.28
CA THR A 76 -20.79 0.84 -4.91
C THR A 76 -20.35 -0.52 -4.40
N GLY A 77 -21.12 -1.59 -4.66
CA GLY A 77 -20.77 -2.94 -4.16
C GLY A 77 -19.43 -3.45 -4.69
N ALA A 78 -19.26 -3.43 -6.01
CA ALA A 78 -18.00 -3.85 -6.64
C ALA A 78 -16.85 -2.88 -6.30
N GLY A 79 -17.12 -1.58 -6.31
CA GLY A 79 -16.11 -0.57 -5.98
C GLY A 79 -15.58 -0.70 -4.55
N ALA A 80 -16.48 -0.82 -3.58
CA ALA A 80 -16.12 -1.02 -2.17
C ALA A 80 -15.33 -2.32 -1.96
N ALA A 81 -15.73 -3.41 -2.61
CA ALA A 81 -15.02 -4.69 -2.55
C ALA A 81 -13.57 -4.55 -3.04
N LEU A 82 -13.34 -3.85 -4.16
CA LEU A 82 -11.99 -3.62 -4.67
C LEU A 82 -11.17 -2.67 -3.81
N VAL A 83 -11.78 -1.59 -3.28
CA VAL A 83 -11.07 -0.70 -2.35
C VAL A 83 -10.61 -1.47 -1.11
N LEU A 84 -11.52 -2.23 -0.49
CA LEU A 84 -11.21 -3.03 0.70
C LEU A 84 -10.22 -4.16 0.40
N ALA A 85 -10.29 -4.80 -0.77
CA ALA A 85 -9.29 -5.78 -1.18
C ALA A 85 -7.90 -5.14 -1.27
N GLY A 86 -7.77 -4.01 -1.95
CA GLY A 86 -6.49 -3.32 -2.06
C GLY A 86 -5.96 -2.79 -0.72
N THR A 87 -6.73 -1.95 -0.02
CA THR A 87 -6.28 -1.36 1.26
C THR A 87 -6.18 -2.39 2.39
N GLY A 88 -7.04 -3.42 2.37
CA GLY A 88 -6.99 -4.53 3.31
C GLY A 88 -5.73 -5.36 3.12
N SER A 89 -5.34 -5.68 1.89
CA SER A 89 -4.08 -6.36 1.60
C SER A 89 -2.86 -5.54 1.99
N MET A 90 -2.86 -4.21 1.74
CA MET A 90 -1.79 -3.31 2.21
C MET A 90 -1.66 -3.34 3.75
N LEU A 91 -2.79 -3.25 4.46
CA LEU A 91 -2.83 -3.34 5.92
C LEU A 91 -2.33 -4.69 6.43
N ALA A 92 -2.80 -5.79 5.83
CA ALA A 92 -2.40 -7.14 6.21
C ALA A 92 -0.89 -7.36 6.02
N ALA A 93 -0.32 -6.91 4.89
CA ALA A 93 1.12 -6.96 4.65
C ALA A 93 1.90 -6.14 5.69
N ALA A 94 1.43 -4.93 6.02
CA ALA A 94 2.03 -4.10 7.06
C ALA A 94 2.00 -4.80 8.44
N LEU A 95 0.90 -5.49 8.77
CA LEU A 95 0.80 -6.26 10.00
C LEU A 95 1.79 -7.43 10.03
N VAL A 96 1.91 -8.19 8.93
CA VAL A 96 2.92 -9.26 8.80
C VAL A 96 4.33 -8.70 9.02
N LEU A 97 4.66 -7.55 8.43
CA LEU A 97 5.96 -6.91 8.60
C LEU A 97 6.19 -6.46 10.05
N PHE A 98 5.18 -5.86 10.69
CA PHE A 98 5.24 -5.40 12.08
C PHE A 98 5.51 -6.54 13.06
N LEU A 99 4.88 -7.70 12.83
CA LEU A 99 5.01 -8.89 13.66
C LEU A 99 6.32 -9.64 13.40
N SER A 100 6.74 -9.77 12.14
CA SER A 100 7.89 -10.59 11.75
C SER A 100 9.24 -9.88 11.90
N SER A 101 9.29 -8.54 11.86
CA SER A 101 10.54 -7.78 11.80
C SER A 101 10.57 -6.60 12.80
N PRO A 102 11.02 -6.80 14.05
CA PRO A 102 11.05 -5.75 15.07
C PRO A 102 11.76 -4.45 14.63
N GLY A 103 12.89 -4.56 13.94
CA GLY A 103 13.63 -3.41 13.41
C GLY A 103 12.92 -2.64 12.29
N LYS A 104 11.87 -3.21 11.68
CA LYS A 104 11.11 -2.59 10.58
C LYS A 104 9.71 -2.11 11.01
N ARG A 105 9.38 -2.16 12.31
CA ARG A 105 8.07 -1.73 12.83
C ARG A 105 7.72 -0.28 12.49
N GLY A 106 8.70 0.61 12.49
CA GLY A 106 8.48 2.00 12.08
C GLY A 106 8.06 2.13 10.61
N ALA A 107 8.62 1.31 9.72
CA ALA A 107 8.21 1.26 8.32
C ALA A 107 6.83 0.62 8.15
N ALA A 108 6.54 -0.43 8.92
CA ALA A 108 5.23 -1.08 8.93
C ALA A 108 4.12 -0.12 9.36
N ILE A 109 4.33 0.68 10.41
CA ILE A 109 3.36 1.69 10.86
C ILE A 109 3.11 2.74 9.77
N LYS A 110 4.17 3.29 9.16
CA LYS A 110 4.06 4.32 8.12
C LYS A 110 3.26 3.86 6.91
N GLN A 111 3.45 2.61 6.48
CA GLN A 111 2.73 2.07 5.31
C GLN A 111 1.35 1.49 5.66
N GLY A 112 1.11 1.07 6.91
CA GLY A 112 -0.15 0.47 7.35
C GLY A 112 -1.18 1.44 7.93
N ALA A 113 -0.76 2.61 8.43
CA ALA A 113 -1.66 3.54 9.11
C ALA A 113 -2.76 4.10 8.19
N VAL A 114 -2.39 4.56 6.99
CA VAL A 114 -3.38 5.11 6.05
C VAL A 114 -4.33 4.03 5.52
N PRO A 115 -3.87 2.83 5.12
CA PRO A 115 -4.76 1.70 4.82
C PRO A 115 -5.73 1.34 5.95
N LEU A 116 -5.27 1.34 7.21
CA LEU A 116 -6.15 1.08 8.37
C LEU A 116 -7.28 2.11 8.45
N LEU A 117 -6.94 3.40 8.37
CA LEU A 117 -7.94 4.46 8.42
C LEU A 117 -8.92 4.37 7.24
N ALA A 118 -8.43 4.03 6.05
CA ALA A 118 -9.26 3.82 4.87
C ALA A 118 -10.28 2.69 5.07
N VAL A 119 -9.82 1.53 5.56
CA VAL A 119 -10.68 0.37 5.85
C VAL A 119 -11.73 0.73 6.89
N VAL A 120 -11.33 1.32 8.02
CA VAL A 120 -12.26 1.68 9.10
C VAL A 120 -13.31 2.69 8.63
N ALA A 121 -12.88 3.77 7.95
CA ALA A 121 -13.80 4.81 7.48
C ALA A 121 -14.76 4.30 6.39
N LEU A 122 -14.27 3.47 5.46
CA LEU A 122 -15.11 2.90 4.41
C LEU A 122 -16.13 1.92 4.99
N VAL A 123 -15.71 0.98 5.84
CA VAL A 123 -16.62 0.01 6.48
C VAL A 123 -17.68 0.74 7.32
N ALA A 124 -17.27 1.69 8.16
CA ALA A 124 -18.21 2.49 8.94
C ALA A 124 -19.17 3.30 8.05
N GLY A 125 -18.71 3.75 6.88
CA GLY A 125 -19.53 4.49 5.94
C GLY A 125 -20.51 3.65 5.14
N LEU A 126 -20.27 2.35 5.00
CA LEU A 126 -21.17 1.41 4.31
C LEU A 126 -22.19 0.79 5.28
N ALA A 127 -21.88 0.77 6.58
CA ALA A 127 -22.74 0.19 7.62
C ALA A 127 -23.73 1.20 8.25
N LEU A 128 -23.52 2.50 8.05
CA LEU A 128 -24.33 3.61 8.54
C LEU A 128 -25.01 4.33 7.37
#